data_AF-A0A966XEY2-F1
#
_entry.id   AF-A0A966XEY2-F1
#
_cell.length_a   1.000
_cell.length_b   1.000
_cell.length_c   1.000
_cell.angle_alpha   90.00
_cell.angle_beta   90.00
_cell.angle_gamma   90.00
#
_symmetry.space_group_name_H-M   'P 1'
#
loop_
_entity.id
_entity.type
_entity.pdbx_description
1 polymer ?
#
loop_
_entity_poly.entity_id
_entity_poly.type
_entity_poly.pdbx_seq_one_letter_code
_entity_poly.pdbx_strand_id
1 'polypeptide(L)' 'MIQKNWAELIKPTQLEVRPGNDPSRQATLIAEPLERGFG' A
#
# COMPACT_ATOMS: atom_id res chain seq x y z
N MET A 1 2.59 -0.28 -34.08
CA MET A 1 1.62 0.12 -33.04
C MET A 1 2.32 0.01 -31.69
N ILE A 2 2.64 1.13 -31.05
CA ILE A 2 3.29 1.14 -29.72
C ILE A 2 2.17 1.06 -28.67
N GLN A 3 2.11 -0.03 -27.93
CA GLN A 3 1.33 -0.09 -26.70
C GLN A 3 1.94 0.90 -25.70
N LYS A 4 1.15 1.89 -25.26
CA LYS A 4 1.48 2.68 -24.08
C LYS A 4 1.44 1.72 -22.88
N ASN A 5 2.60 1.24 -22.44
CA ASN A 5 2.77 0.48 -21.19
C ASN A 5 2.60 1.37 -19.95
N TRP A 6 1.61 2.25 -19.95
CA TRP A 6 1.22 2.99 -18.75
C TRP A 6 0.16 2.12 -18.08
N ALA A 7 0.62 1.05 -17.44
CA ALA A 7 -0.23 0.26 -16.57
C ALA A 7 -0.69 1.17 -15.42
N GLU A 8 -1.99 1.14 -15.11
CA GLU A 8 -2.53 1.90 -13.99
C GLU A 8 -1.83 1.46 -12.72
N LEU A 9 -1.18 2.41 -12.03
CA LEU A 9 -0.55 2.15 -10.73
C LEU A 9 -1.59 1.49 -9.82
N ILE A 10 -1.30 0.28 -9.31
CA ILE A 10 -2.11 -0.37 -8.29
C ILE A 10 -2.17 0.58 -7.10
N LYS A 11 -3.32 1.23 -6.93
CA LYS A 11 -3.62 1.97 -5.72
C LYS A 11 -3.91 0.96 -4.63
N PRO A 12 -3.28 1.07 -3.43
CA PRO A 12 -3.67 0.23 -2.31
C PRO A 12 -5.18 0.43 -2.09
N THR A 13 -5.94 -0.66 -2.11
CA THR A 13 -7.40 -0.63 -1.98
C THR A 13 -7.83 -0.08 -0.63
N GLN A 14 -7.05 -0.35 0.43
CA GLN A 14 -7.22 0.23 1.75
C GLN A 14 -5.95 0.06 2.58
N LEU A 15 -5.57 1.08 3.35
CA LEU A 15 -4.48 0.99 4.31
C LEU A 15 -4.97 0.28 5.57
N GLU A 16 -4.40 -0.88 5.89
CA GLU A 16 -4.75 -1.60 7.11
C GLU A 16 -4.00 -0.98 8.29
N VAL A 17 -4.73 -0.63 9.35
CA VAL A 17 -4.18 -0.07 10.59
C VAL A 17 -4.32 -1.09 11.70
N ARG A 18 -3.20 -1.60 12.19
CA ARG A 18 -3.16 -2.50 13.35
C ARG A 18 -2.72 -1.71 14.58
N PRO A 19 -3.57 -1.54 15.61
CA PRO A 19 -3.16 -0.89 16.85
C PRO A 19 -2.05 -1.70 17.54
N GLY A 20 -1.08 -1.01 18.12
CA GLY A 20 0.00 -1.61 18.89
C GLY A 20 -0.39 -1.89 20.35
N ASN A 21 0.60 -2.26 21.17
CA ASN A 21 0.39 -2.61 22.57
C ASN A 21 -0.17 -1.44 23.40
N ASP A 22 0.16 -0.20 23.01
CA ASP A 22 -0.53 1.01 23.44
C ASP A 22 -1.10 1.73 22.20
N PRO A 23 -2.41 1.56 21.91
CA PRO A 23 -3.04 2.12 20.71
C PRO A 23 -3.00 3.65 20.62
N SER A 24 -2.77 4.35 21.74
CA SER A 24 -2.64 5.81 21.76
C SER A 24 -1.26 6.29 21.30
N ARG A 25 -0.26 5.40 21.32
CA ARG A 25 1.15 5.74 21.04
C ARG A 25 1.76 4.95 19.88
N GLN A 26 1.22 3.79 19.56
CA GLN A 26 1.80 2.89 18.54
C GLN A 26 0.71 2.24 17.69
N ALA A 27 0.96 2.18 16.39
CA ALA A 27 0.20 1.40 15.42
C ALA A 27 1.11 0.99 14.26
N THR A 28 0.76 -0.10 13.59
CA THR A 28 1.41 -0.56 12.36
C THR A 28 0.48 -0.31 11.19
N LEU A 29 1.02 0.26 10.11
CA LEU A 29 0.31 0.55 8.88
C LEU A 29 0.77 -0.43 7.81
N ILE A 30 -0.16 -1.07 7.11
CA ILE A 30 0.13 -2.00 6.01
C ILE A 30 -0.55 -1.46 4.75
N ALA A 31 0.23 -1.23 3.71
CA ALA A 31 -0.20 -0.59 2.47
C ALA A 31 -0.18 -1.55 1.27
N GLU A 32 -0.59 -2.81 1.46
CA GLU A 32 -0.59 -3.83 0.42
C GLU A 32 -1.94 -3.88 -0.34
N PRO A 33 -1.97 -4.30 -1.62
CA PRO A 33 -0.82 -4.67 -2.45
C PRO A 33 -0.09 -3.46 -3.03
N LEU A 34 1.25 -3.50 -3.02
CA LEU A 34 2.11 -2.52 -3.68
C LEU A 34 2.58 -3.05 -5.03
N GLU A 35 2.81 -2.14 -5.97
CA GLU A 35 3.46 -2.52 -7.22
C GLU A 35 4.91 -2.95 -7.00
N ARG A 36 5.40 -3.81 -7.88
CA ARG A 36 6.80 -4.23 -7.89
C ARG A 36 7.70 -3.00 -7.97
N GLY A 37 8.58 -2.84 -6.98
CA GLY A 37 9.53 -1.73 -6.89
C GLY A 37 9.13 -0.61 -5.90
N PHE A 38 8.03 -0.76 -5.16
CA PHE A 38 7.52 0.23 -4.20
C PHE A 38 7.60 -0.20 -2.72
N GLY A 39 8.18 -1.36 -2.42
CA GLY A 39 8.36 -1.89 -1.05
C GLY A 39 9.74 -1.66 -0.46
#